data_AF-A0A3M1NQQ6-F1
#
_entry.id   AF-A0A3M1NQQ6-F1
#
_cell.length_a   1.000
_cell.length_b   1.000
_cell.length_c   1.000
_cell.angle_alpha   90.00
_cell.angle_beta   90.00
_cell.angle_gamma   90.00
#
_symmetry.space_group_name_H-M   'P 1'
#
loop_
_entity.id
_entity.type
_entity.pdbx_description
1 polymer ?
#
loop_
_entity_poly.entity_id
_entity_poly.type
_entity_poly.pdbx_seq_one_letter_code
_entity_poly.pdbx_strand_id
1 'polypeptide(L)'
;MPTWIVSVLNHRGKVGLPALLVLAVLAMSVCAGVRAWWYGFVAAALVAGGLMVLLWRRGGYGMRTVLLLGIVLRLAVLWLPPTLSDDAYRYVWDGLLQVEGINPYRYVPEDPALAGFHDESIYGRLNSSRFYSVYPPLSQVFFAVAGLFYGFGWEVSYYVLKVLLAGMEVGAMLLLARMIPARRMILYAWNPLVVIETAGQAHTEAVMLFFLVLTLWLARRRRGSAAAAALTCAGWVKLYPFVLLPFLWRRFRWRAVWPPVLVS
;
A
#
# COMPACT_ATOMS: atom_id res chain seq x y z
N MET A 1 -13.65 7.46 46.26
CA MET A 1 -13.74 8.43 45.14
C MET A 1 -14.99 8.14 44.33
N PRO A 2 -15.78 9.14 43.93
CA PRO A 2 -17.03 8.91 43.20
C PRO A 2 -16.78 8.33 41.79
N THR A 3 -17.52 7.29 41.43
CA THR A 3 -17.41 6.55 40.15
C THR A 3 -17.70 7.42 38.91
N TRP A 4 -18.39 8.54 39.06
CA TRP A 4 -18.71 9.48 37.97
C TRP A 4 -17.51 10.34 37.54
N ILE A 5 -16.56 10.65 38.43
CA ILE A 5 -15.35 11.43 38.08
C ILE A 5 -14.43 10.60 37.17
N VAL A 6 -14.35 9.29 37.42
CA VAL A 6 -13.58 8.35 36.58
C VAL A 6 -14.20 8.24 35.17
N SER A 7 -15.53 8.29 35.06
CA SER A 7 -16.24 8.22 33.77
C SER A 7 -15.98 9.45 32.87
N VAL A 8 -16.03 10.66 33.44
CA VAL A 8 -15.83 11.91 32.69
C VAL A 8 -14.38 12.08 32.21
N LEU A 9 -13.40 11.66 33.01
CA LEU A 9 -11.99 11.64 32.60
C LEU A 9 -11.72 10.58 31.51
N ASN A 10 -12.46 9.46 31.52
CA ASN A 10 -12.31 8.39 30.54
C ASN A 10 -12.90 8.73 29.15
N HIS A 11 -13.86 9.66 29.08
CA HIS A 11 -14.39 10.13 27.79
C HIS A 11 -13.52 11.19 27.11
N ARG A 12 -12.91 12.12 27.86
CA ARG A 12 -12.03 13.16 27.29
C ARG A 12 -10.71 12.58 26.73
N GLY A 13 -10.16 11.54 27.34
CA GLY A 13 -8.96 10.86 26.86
C GLY A 13 -9.13 10.05 25.57
N LYS A 14 -10.38 9.68 25.21
CA LYS A 14 -10.66 8.84 24.02
C LYS A 14 -10.70 9.62 22.72
N VAL A 15 -11.03 10.92 22.76
CA VAL A 15 -11.07 11.79 21.57
C VAL A 15 -9.72 12.48 21.34
N GLY A 16 -9.00 12.83 22.41
CA GLY A 16 -7.69 13.49 22.31
C GLY A 16 -6.60 12.61 21.70
N LEU A 17 -6.51 11.34 22.09
CA LEU A 17 -5.42 10.46 21.61
C LEU A 17 -5.50 10.13 20.10
N PRO A 18 -6.67 9.82 19.50
CA PRO A 18 -6.79 9.70 18.05
C PRO A 18 -6.39 10.97 17.29
N ALA A 19 -6.76 12.15 17.80
CA ALA A 19 -6.36 13.42 17.19
C ALA A 19 -4.84 13.61 17.27
N LEU A 20 -4.21 13.29 18.40
CA LEU A 20 -2.75 13.31 18.55
C LEU A 20 -2.06 12.32 17.59
N LEU A 21 -2.66 11.16 17.34
CA LEU A 21 -2.13 10.22 16.34
C LEU A 21 -2.17 10.83 14.94
N VAL A 22 -3.27 11.50 14.55
CA VAL A 22 -3.36 12.20 13.27
C VAL A 22 -2.31 13.30 13.18
N LEU A 23 -2.14 14.11 14.23
CA LEU A 23 -1.13 15.16 14.28
C LEU A 23 0.29 14.60 14.18
N ALA A 24 0.58 13.47 14.84
CA ALA A 24 1.87 12.81 14.75
C ALA A 24 2.14 12.27 13.33
N VAL A 25 1.13 11.70 12.66
CA VAL A 25 1.25 11.25 11.26
C VAL A 25 1.36 12.44 10.29
N LEU A 26 0.68 13.55 10.54
CA LEU A 26 0.86 14.78 9.77
C LEU A 26 2.28 15.34 9.95
N ALA A 27 2.79 15.42 11.18
CA ALA A 27 4.17 15.83 11.45
C ALA A 27 5.16 14.90 10.75
N MET A 28 4.94 13.59 10.81
CA MET A 28 5.73 12.60 10.08
C MET A 28 5.70 12.88 8.56
N SER A 29 4.53 13.17 7.98
CA SER A 29 4.41 13.52 6.57
C SER A 29 5.13 14.82 6.20
N VAL A 30 5.02 15.86 7.04
CA VAL A 30 5.70 17.15 6.81
C VAL A 30 7.21 16.97 6.82
N CYS A 31 7.75 16.21 7.79
CA CYS A 31 9.16 15.89 7.85
C CYS A 31 9.63 14.99 6.70
N ALA A 32 8.82 14.02 6.26
CA ALA A 32 9.16 13.17 5.12
C ALA A 32 9.29 13.96 3.80
N GLY A 33 8.56 15.07 3.65
CA GLY A 33 8.63 15.93 2.47
C GLY A 33 9.96 16.67 2.30
N VAL A 34 10.79 16.76 3.35
CA VAL A 34 12.07 17.49 3.34
C VAL A 34 13.19 16.58 3.82
N ARG A 35 14.09 16.16 2.92
CA ARG A 35 15.18 15.20 3.23
C ARG A 35 16.06 15.62 4.42
N ALA A 36 16.28 16.92 4.61
CA ALA A 36 17.04 17.45 5.74
C ALA A 36 16.36 17.22 7.11
N TRP A 37 15.06 16.94 7.15
CA TRP A 37 14.27 16.75 8.36
C TRP A 37 14.15 15.27 8.78
N TRP A 38 15.07 14.42 8.32
CA TRP A 38 15.10 12.99 8.61
C TRP A 38 14.92 12.65 10.09
N TYR A 39 15.64 13.33 11.00
CA TYR A 39 15.50 13.08 12.44
C TYR A 39 14.10 13.44 12.97
N GLY A 40 13.48 14.50 12.42
CA GLY A 40 12.10 14.86 12.73
C GLY A 40 11.11 13.81 12.24
N PHE A 41 11.33 13.27 11.04
CA PHE A 41 10.54 12.16 10.50
C PHE A 41 10.61 10.93 11.41
N VAL A 42 11.82 10.51 11.81
CA VAL A 42 12.02 9.36 12.70
C VAL A 42 11.34 9.59 14.05
N ALA A 43 11.52 10.76 14.66
CA ALA A 43 10.89 11.09 15.93
C ALA A 43 9.36 11.06 15.84
N ALA A 44 8.78 11.67 14.80
CA ALA A 44 7.34 11.68 14.58
C ALA A 44 6.78 10.27 14.32
N ALA A 45 7.50 9.43 13.56
CA ALA A 45 7.14 8.04 13.33
C ALA A 45 7.13 7.21 14.63
N LEU A 46 8.13 7.40 15.50
CA LEU A 46 8.19 6.75 16.82
C LEU A 46 7.04 7.22 17.73
N VAL A 47 6.73 8.51 17.74
CA VAL A 47 5.59 9.05 18.50
C VAL A 47 4.27 8.48 17.98
N ALA A 48 4.06 8.46 16.66
CA ALA A 48 2.86 7.88 16.05
C ALA A 48 2.74 6.38 16.37
N GLY A 49 3.85 5.63 16.32
CA GLY A 49 3.90 4.22 16.68
C GLY A 49 3.57 3.98 18.15
N GLY A 50 4.14 4.77 19.05
CA GLY A 50 3.84 4.74 20.48
C GLY A 50 2.36 5.04 20.79
N LEU A 51 1.79 6.07 20.15
CA LEU A 51 0.38 6.41 20.25
C LEU A 51 -0.52 5.28 19.72
N MET A 52 -0.18 4.66 18.59
CA MET A 52 -0.89 3.50 18.05
C MET A 52 -0.88 2.34 19.06
N VAL A 53 0.27 2.00 19.64
CA VAL A 53 0.38 0.91 20.64
C VAL A 53 -0.43 1.24 21.89
N LEU A 54 -0.38 2.47 22.38
CA LEU A 54 -1.18 2.92 23.53
C LEU A 54 -2.69 2.78 23.26
N LEU A 55 -3.15 3.27 22.11
CA LEU A 55 -4.53 3.19 21.66
C LEU A 55 -4.99 1.73 21.51
N TRP A 56 -4.15 0.87 20.93
CA TRP A 56 -4.38 -0.56 20.81
C TRP A 56 -4.52 -1.25 22.18
N ARG A 57 -3.64 -0.91 23.13
CA ARG A 57 -3.68 -1.44 24.50
C ARG A 57 -4.95 -1.02 25.24
N ARG A 58 -5.36 0.26 25.12
CA ARG A 58 -6.60 0.78 25.72
C ARG A 58 -7.86 0.15 25.13
N GLY A 59 -7.86 -0.15 23.83
CA GLY A 59 -9.02 -0.76 23.16
C GLY A 59 -10.27 0.13 23.21
N GLY A 60 -11.44 -0.48 23.09
CA GLY A 60 -12.74 0.24 23.17
C GLY A 60 -13.14 1.01 21.92
N TYR A 61 -12.40 0.86 20.81
CA TYR A 61 -12.76 1.45 19.51
C TYR A 61 -13.57 0.47 18.67
N GLY A 62 -14.73 0.90 18.18
CA GLY A 62 -15.54 0.14 17.23
C GLY A 62 -14.91 0.07 15.85
N MET A 63 -15.25 -0.95 15.06
CA MET A 63 -14.66 -1.16 13.72
C MET A 63 -14.83 0.06 12.81
N ARG A 64 -15.99 0.73 12.84
CA ARG A 64 -16.25 1.95 12.06
C ARG A 64 -15.24 3.06 12.40
N THR A 65 -14.96 3.29 13.68
CA THR A 65 -13.97 4.28 14.11
C THR A 65 -12.56 3.90 13.65
N VAL A 66 -12.21 2.61 13.75
CA VAL A 66 -10.90 2.11 13.29
C VAL A 66 -10.71 2.34 11.79
N LEU A 67 -11.72 2.02 10.98
CA LEU A 67 -11.68 2.22 9.53
C LEU A 67 -11.65 3.70 9.15
N LEU A 68 -12.53 4.53 9.72
CA LEU A 68 -12.58 5.96 9.43
C LEU A 68 -11.27 6.66 9.79
N LEU A 69 -10.73 6.39 10.99
CA LEU A 69 -9.45 6.96 11.38
C LEU A 69 -8.32 6.45 10.48
N GLY A 70 -8.32 5.16 10.13
CA GLY A 70 -7.33 4.62 9.19
C GLY A 70 -7.36 5.32 7.83
N ILE A 71 -8.55 5.62 7.29
CA ILE A 71 -8.69 6.41 6.05
C ILE A 71 -8.15 7.83 6.24
N VAL A 72 -8.48 8.50 7.33
CA VAL A 72 -7.96 9.85 7.65
C VAL A 72 -6.43 9.87 7.70
N LEU A 73 -5.80 8.86 8.32
CA LEU A 73 -4.34 8.77 8.38
C LEU A 73 -3.70 8.61 6.99
N ARG A 74 -4.36 7.89 6.07
CA ARG A 74 -3.89 7.75 4.68
C ARG A 74 -4.04 9.05 3.90
N LEU A 75 -5.19 9.73 4.03
CA LEU A 75 -5.40 11.05 3.44
C LEU A 75 -4.37 12.08 3.93
N ALA A 76 -3.95 11.99 5.19
CA ALA A 76 -2.93 12.87 5.78
C ALA A 76 -1.55 12.76 5.13
N VAL A 77 -1.24 11.66 4.42
CA VAL A 77 0.05 11.43 3.75
C VAL A 77 -0.02 11.43 2.22
N LEU A 78 -1.23 11.51 1.63
CA LEU A 78 -1.41 11.42 0.18
C LEU A 78 -0.71 12.55 -0.61
N TRP A 79 -0.49 13.70 0.02
CA TRP A 79 0.18 14.86 -0.60
C TRP A 79 1.71 14.70 -0.74
N LEU A 80 2.30 13.64 -0.17
CA LEU A 80 3.75 13.46 -0.18
C LEU A 80 4.35 13.20 -1.58
N PRO A 81 5.39 13.94 -1.98
CA PRO A 81 6.22 13.56 -3.12
C PRO A 81 7.03 12.28 -2.82
N PRO A 82 7.61 11.62 -3.85
CA PRO A 82 8.46 10.44 -3.67
C PRO A 82 9.83 10.84 -3.11
N THR A 83 9.93 11.00 -1.80
CA THR A 83 11.12 11.52 -1.09
C THR A 83 11.84 10.48 -0.25
N LEU A 84 11.12 9.42 0.17
CA LEU A 84 11.65 8.34 1.00
C LEU A 84 12.07 7.13 0.14
N SER A 85 11.51 7.01 -1.06
CA SER A 85 11.87 5.99 -2.06
C SER A 85 11.89 6.58 -3.47
N ASP A 86 12.81 6.09 -4.29
CA ASP A 86 12.95 6.48 -5.69
C ASP A 86 12.21 5.48 -6.63
N ASP A 87 11.64 4.38 -6.11
CA ASP A 87 10.96 3.36 -6.90
C ASP A 87 9.80 3.93 -7.72
N ALA A 88 9.12 4.94 -7.17
CA ALA A 88 8.01 5.63 -7.82
C ALA A 88 8.38 6.22 -9.18
N TYR A 89 9.63 6.68 -9.35
CA TYR A 89 10.11 7.17 -10.64
C TYR A 89 10.15 6.04 -11.67
N ARG A 90 10.59 4.85 -11.27
CA ARG A 90 10.60 3.67 -12.14
C ARG A 90 9.18 3.21 -12.48
N TYR A 91 8.24 3.29 -11.53
CA TYR A 91 6.83 2.97 -11.80
C TYR A 91 6.24 3.87 -12.90
N VAL A 92 6.43 5.18 -12.78
CA VAL A 92 5.90 6.14 -13.75
C VAL A 92 6.60 6.01 -15.11
N TRP A 93 7.92 5.80 -15.13
CA TRP A 93 8.69 5.56 -16.35
C TRP A 93 8.21 4.30 -17.09
N ASP A 94 8.04 3.19 -16.38
CA ASP A 94 7.52 1.95 -16.99
C ASP A 94 6.10 2.15 -17.53
N GLY A 95 5.29 2.96 -16.84
CA GLY A 95 3.97 3.37 -17.31
C GLY A 95 4.01 4.16 -18.61
N LEU A 96 4.89 5.16 -18.70
CA LEU A 96 5.13 5.95 -19.91
C LEU A 96 5.49 5.06 -21.10
N LEU A 97 6.51 4.21 -20.94
CA LEU A 97 6.95 3.32 -22.02
C LEU A 97 5.81 2.42 -22.52
N GLN A 98 5.00 1.88 -21.62
CA GLN A 98 3.87 1.02 -22.00
C GLN A 98 2.80 1.76 -22.81
N VAL A 99 2.51 3.01 -22.46
CA VAL A 99 1.54 3.83 -23.22
C VAL A 99 2.04 4.12 -24.63
N GLU A 100 3.35 4.26 -24.80
CA GLU A 100 4.03 4.39 -26.10
C GLU A 100 4.22 3.05 -26.84
N GLY A 101 3.63 1.96 -26.33
CA GLY A 101 3.70 0.63 -26.94
C GLY A 101 5.05 -0.08 -26.77
N ILE A 102 5.91 0.42 -25.89
CA ILE A 102 7.23 -0.15 -25.60
C ILE A 102 7.13 -1.09 -24.40
N ASN A 103 7.65 -2.31 -24.56
CA ASN A 103 7.71 -3.30 -23.48
C ASN A 103 8.79 -2.90 -22.45
N PRO A 104 8.43 -2.62 -21.18
CA PRO A 104 9.38 -2.15 -20.14
C PRO A 104 10.39 -3.22 -19.70
N TYR A 105 10.17 -4.48 -20.07
CA TYR A 105 11.12 -5.58 -19.81
C TYR A 105 12.21 -5.69 -20.88
N ARG A 106 12.03 -5.05 -22.03
CA ARG A 106 12.90 -5.26 -23.20
C ARG A 106 14.19 -4.44 -23.13
N TYR A 107 14.13 -3.26 -22.55
CA TYR A 107 15.23 -2.29 -22.51
C TYR A 107 15.45 -1.78 -21.08
N VAL A 108 16.71 -1.55 -20.73
CA VAL A 108 17.03 -0.72 -19.57
C VAL A 108 16.78 0.76 -19.94
N PRO A 109 16.45 1.64 -19.00
CA PRO A 109 16.23 3.05 -19.33
C PRO A 109 17.38 3.73 -20.08
N GLU A 110 18.64 3.40 -19.77
CA GLU A 110 19.84 3.93 -20.45
C GLU A 110 20.04 3.42 -21.89
N ASP A 111 19.26 2.43 -22.35
CA ASP A 111 19.45 1.82 -23.66
C ASP A 111 19.32 2.88 -24.77
N PRO A 112 20.23 2.93 -25.77
CA PRO A 112 20.14 3.86 -26.90
C PRO A 112 18.82 3.78 -27.68
N ALA A 113 18.14 2.63 -27.65
CA ALA A 113 16.81 2.48 -28.25
C ALA A 113 15.74 3.39 -27.59
N LEU A 114 16.00 3.87 -26.37
CA LEU A 114 15.14 4.79 -25.62
C LEU A 114 15.65 6.23 -25.61
N ALA A 115 16.63 6.58 -26.47
CA ALA A 115 17.22 7.93 -26.50
C ALA A 115 16.17 9.05 -26.65
N GLY A 116 15.07 8.80 -27.38
CA GLY A 116 13.96 9.76 -27.51
C GLY A 116 13.19 10.07 -26.22
N PHE A 117 13.41 9.29 -25.16
CA PHE A 117 12.80 9.47 -23.84
C PHE A 117 13.79 10.04 -22.81
N HIS A 118 15.07 10.19 -23.13
CA HIS A 118 16.08 10.65 -22.17
C HIS A 118 15.94 12.14 -21.81
N ASP A 119 15.27 12.92 -22.67
CA ASP A 119 14.95 14.33 -22.42
C ASP A 119 13.75 14.51 -21.46
N GLU A 120 13.05 13.42 -21.11
CA GLU A 120 11.96 13.46 -20.16
C GLU A 120 12.45 13.86 -18.77
N SER A 121 11.72 14.79 -18.14
CA SER A 121 12.10 15.36 -16.83
C SER A 121 12.21 14.32 -15.69
N ILE A 122 11.59 13.15 -15.85
CA ILE A 122 11.65 12.05 -14.88
C ILE A 122 12.92 11.20 -15.04
N TYR A 123 13.55 11.18 -16.22
CA TYR A 123 14.67 10.29 -16.54
C TYR A 123 15.83 10.47 -15.57
N GLY A 124 16.26 11.71 -15.34
CA GLY A 124 17.34 12.05 -14.41
C GLY A 124 17.06 11.74 -12.93
N ARG A 125 15.84 11.31 -12.59
CA ARG A 125 15.44 10.93 -11.24
C ARG A 125 15.46 9.41 -11.02
N LEU A 126 15.65 8.63 -12.08
CA LEU A 126 15.69 7.17 -11.99
C LEU A 126 16.94 6.72 -11.23
N ASN A 127 16.74 6.00 -10.12
CA ASN A 127 17.81 5.28 -9.44
C ASN A 127 18.18 3.94 -10.14
N SER A 128 17.40 3.55 -11.15
CA SER A 128 17.41 2.22 -11.76
C SER A 128 17.60 2.25 -13.28
N SER A 129 18.24 3.31 -13.79
CA SER A 129 18.47 3.57 -15.21
C SER A 129 19.21 2.43 -15.94
N ARG A 130 19.99 1.62 -15.20
CA ARG A 130 20.79 0.50 -15.69
C ARG A 130 20.16 -0.88 -15.52
N PHE A 131 18.97 -0.95 -14.93
CA PHE A 131 18.33 -2.23 -14.60
C PHE A 131 17.07 -2.43 -15.42
N TYR A 132 16.84 -3.67 -15.87
CA TYR A 132 15.57 -4.06 -16.48
C TYR A 132 14.45 -3.94 -15.46
N SER A 133 13.21 -3.82 -15.93
CA SER A 133 12.09 -3.80 -15.01
C SER A 133 11.98 -5.12 -14.25
N VAL A 134 11.98 -5.03 -12.92
CA VAL A 134 11.83 -6.18 -12.01
C VAL A 134 10.39 -6.37 -11.56
N TYR A 135 9.49 -5.48 -11.97
CA TYR A 135 8.11 -5.47 -11.51
C TYR A 135 7.28 -6.48 -12.29
N PRO A 136 6.60 -7.43 -11.63
CA PRO A 136 5.83 -8.44 -12.35
C PRO A 136 4.56 -7.86 -13.00
N PRO A 137 3.87 -8.63 -13.87
CA PRO A 137 2.91 -8.07 -14.82
C PRO A 137 1.72 -7.33 -14.21
N LEU A 138 1.22 -7.75 -13.03
CA LEU A 138 0.08 -7.06 -12.44
C LEU A 138 0.48 -5.70 -11.86
N SER A 139 1.71 -5.53 -11.37
CA SER A 139 2.24 -4.21 -11.01
C SER A 139 2.34 -3.31 -12.24
N GLN A 140 2.82 -3.85 -13.37
CA GLN A 140 2.91 -3.11 -14.63
C GLN A 140 1.57 -2.57 -15.12
N VAL A 141 0.46 -3.30 -14.90
CA VAL A 141 -0.88 -2.80 -15.23
C VAL A 141 -1.19 -1.50 -14.48
N PHE A 142 -0.88 -1.40 -13.18
CA PHE A 142 -1.10 -0.16 -12.42
C PHE A 142 -0.22 0.98 -12.95
N PHE A 143 1.01 0.66 -13.36
CA PHE A 143 1.94 1.63 -13.95
C PHE A 143 1.43 2.14 -15.29
N ALA A 144 0.93 1.24 -16.15
CA ALA A 144 0.32 1.61 -17.42
C ALA A 144 -0.91 2.51 -17.23
N VAL A 145 -1.79 2.20 -16.28
CA VAL A 145 -2.94 3.08 -15.96
C VAL A 145 -2.48 4.46 -15.52
N ALA A 146 -1.45 4.56 -14.69
CA ALA A 146 -0.87 5.85 -14.31
C ALA A 146 -0.19 6.56 -15.50
N GLY A 147 0.46 5.82 -16.38
CA GLY A 147 1.10 6.30 -17.61
C GLY A 147 0.12 7.01 -18.55
N LEU A 148 -1.16 6.62 -18.57
CA LEU A 148 -2.21 7.30 -19.35
C LEU A 148 -2.36 8.79 -18.99
N PHE A 149 -1.90 9.19 -17.82
CA PHE A 149 -1.95 10.57 -17.32
C PHE A 149 -0.61 11.29 -17.42
N TYR A 150 0.43 10.67 -17.99
CA TYR A 150 1.76 11.25 -18.10
C TYR A 150 1.78 12.54 -18.94
N GLY A 151 0.88 12.67 -19.93
CA GLY A 151 0.73 13.90 -20.72
C GLY A 151 0.38 15.16 -19.92
N PHE A 152 -0.06 15.02 -18.66
CA PHE A 152 -0.28 16.13 -17.72
C PHE A 152 0.91 16.39 -16.79
N GLY A 153 2.03 15.68 -16.97
CA GLY A 153 3.22 15.71 -16.12
C GLY A 153 3.42 14.43 -15.31
N TRP A 154 4.68 14.07 -15.05
CA TRP A 154 5.03 12.87 -14.31
C TRP A 154 4.51 12.89 -12.87
N GLU A 155 4.38 14.08 -12.27
CA GLU A 155 3.80 14.27 -10.94
C GLU A 155 2.33 13.85 -10.93
N VAL A 156 1.55 14.22 -11.95
CA VAL A 156 0.14 13.83 -12.07
C VAL A 156 0.03 12.31 -12.19
N SER A 157 0.85 11.70 -13.04
CA SER A 157 0.94 10.24 -13.18
C SER A 157 1.27 9.56 -11.83
N TYR A 158 2.24 10.10 -11.08
CA TYR A 158 2.58 9.61 -9.74
C TYR A 158 1.39 9.70 -8.76
N TYR A 159 0.70 10.84 -8.67
CA TYR A 159 -0.44 10.98 -7.76
C TYR A 159 -1.64 10.11 -8.18
N VAL A 160 -1.86 9.89 -9.48
CA VAL A 160 -2.84 8.91 -9.96
C VAL A 160 -2.48 7.50 -9.48
N LEU A 161 -1.22 7.07 -9.67
CA LEU A 161 -0.75 5.78 -9.16
C LEU A 161 -0.97 5.67 -7.66
N LYS A 162 -0.59 6.71 -6.91
CA LYS A 162 -0.70 6.76 -5.45
C LYS A 162 -2.15 6.60 -4.97
N VAL A 163 -3.11 7.24 -5.63
CA VAL A 163 -4.54 7.09 -5.34
C VAL A 163 -5.03 5.68 -5.65
N LEU A 164 -4.61 5.08 -6.77
CA LEU A 164 -4.97 3.70 -7.13
C LEU A 164 -4.47 2.70 -6.07
N LEU A 165 -3.21 2.82 -5.66
CA LEU A 165 -2.60 1.93 -4.67
C LEU A 165 -3.21 2.12 -3.27
N ALA A 166 -3.45 3.38 -2.85
CA ALA A 166 -4.18 3.67 -1.62
C ALA A 166 -5.61 3.11 -1.64
N GLY A 167 -6.28 3.14 -2.80
CA GLY A 167 -7.59 2.52 -3.00
C GLY A 167 -7.57 1.00 -2.79
N MET A 168 -6.55 0.31 -3.32
CA MET A 168 -6.35 -1.13 -3.10
C MET A 168 -6.11 -1.44 -1.62
N GLU A 169 -5.33 -0.61 -0.94
CA GLU A 169 -5.06 -0.73 0.48
C GLU A 169 -6.34 -0.56 1.33
N VAL A 170 -7.18 0.43 1.00
CA VAL A 170 -8.50 0.63 1.63
C VAL A 170 -9.39 -0.60 1.37
N GLY A 171 -9.38 -1.14 0.15
CA GLY A 171 -10.04 -2.40 -0.17
C GLY A 171 -9.57 -3.55 0.74
N ALA A 172 -8.26 -3.65 0.97
CA ALA A 172 -7.67 -4.65 1.86
C ALA A 172 -8.14 -4.45 3.30
N MET A 173 -8.21 -3.20 3.76
CA MET A 173 -8.74 -2.86 5.09
C MET A 173 -10.20 -3.31 5.26
N LEU A 174 -11.06 -2.97 4.30
CA LEU A 174 -12.48 -3.33 4.34
C LEU A 174 -12.69 -4.84 4.33
N LEU A 175 -11.83 -5.57 3.62
CA LEU A 175 -11.90 -7.03 3.58
C LEU A 175 -11.38 -7.67 4.87
N LEU A 176 -10.26 -7.18 5.38
CA LEU A 176 -9.66 -7.64 6.64
C LEU A 176 -10.60 -7.39 7.82
N ALA A 177 -11.31 -6.25 7.84
CA ALA A 177 -12.32 -5.92 8.84
C ALA A 177 -13.45 -6.95 8.97
N ARG A 178 -13.70 -7.76 7.94
CA ARG A 178 -14.68 -8.86 7.97
C ARG A 178 -14.14 -10.13 8.65
N MET A 179 -12.85 -10.17 8.96
CA MET A 179 -12.15 -11.38 9.40
C MET A 179 -11.53 -11.27 10.79
N ILE A 180 -11.30 -10.05 11.28
CA ILE A 180 -10.61 -9.79 12.55
C ILE A 180 -11.38 -8.77 13.42
N PRO A 181 -11.26 -8.83 14.76
CA PRO A 181 -11.88 -7.85 15.64
C PRO A 181 -11.24 -6.47 15.50
N ALA A 182 -12.01 -5.42 15.79
CA ALA A 182 -11.58 -4.02 15.68
C ALA A 182 -10.26 -3.73 16.41
N ARG A 183 -10.05 -4.32 17.59
CA ARG A 183 -8.79 -4.19 18.33
C ARG A 183 -7.58 -4.68 17.55
N ARG A 184 -7.66 -5.81 16.84
CA ARG A 184 -6.54 -6.30 16.01
C ARG A 184 -6.37 -5.44 14.75
N MET A 185 -7.47 -4.90 14.22
CA MET A 185 -7.45 -4.02 13.05
C MET A 185 -6.66 -2.73 13.31
N ILE A 186 -6.63 -2.22 14.56
CA ILE A 186 -5.81 -1.05 14.93
C ILE A 186 -4.33 -1.23 14.54
N LEU A 187 -3.75 -2.41 14.79
CA LEU A 187 -2.34 -2.69 14.52
C LEU A 187 -1.97 -2.63 13.04
N TYR A 188 -2.96 -2.69 12.15
CA TYR A 188 -2.78 -2.56 10.71
C TYR A 188 -3.26 -1.19 10.21
N ALA A 189 -4.51 -0.83 10.51
CA ALA A 189 -5.14 0.40 10.04
C ALA A 189 -4.43 1.67 10.54
N TRP A 190 -3.86 1.66 11.74
CA TRP A 190 -3.28 2.83 12.38
C TRP A 190 -1.75 2.77 12.45
N ASN A 191 -1.14 1.79 11.79
CA ASN A 191 0.31 1.64 11.78
C ASN A 191 0.95 2.74 10.91
N PRO A 192 1.79 3.62 11.48
CA PRO A 192 2.39 4.72 10.73
C PRO A 192 3.30 4.24 9.60
N LEU A 193 3.97 3.11 9.75
CA LEU A 193 4.80 2.53 8.69
C LEU A 193 3.95 2.01 7.54
N VAL A 194 2.84 1.32 7.82
CA VAL A 194 1.91 0.91 6.76
C VAL A 194 1.41 2.14 6.02
N VAL A 195 0.94 3.16 6.75
CA VAL A 195 0.39 4.39 6.18
C VAL A 195 1.40 5.13 5.29
N ILE A 196 2.64 5.32 5.75
CA ILE A 196 3.65 6.07 4.99
C ILE A 196 4.14 5.30 3.76
N GLU A 197 4.37 3.99 3.88
CA GLU A 197 4.88 3.19 2.77
C GLU A 197 3.83 3.07 1.66
N THR A 198 2.60 2.69 1.99
CA THR A 198 1.55 2.48 0.98
C THR A 198 1.00 3.80 0.46
N ALA A 199 0.25 4.52 1.30
CA ALA A 199 -0.45 5.72 0.90
C ALA A 199 0.47 6.93 0.82
N GLY A 200 1.64 6.92 1.47
CA GLY A 200 2.59 8.04 1.43
C GLY A 200 3.59 7.96 0.28
N GLN A 201 4.07 6.77 -0.10
CA GLN A 201 5.15 6.58 -1.08
C GLN A 201 4.77 5.70 -2.28
N ALA A 202 3.48 5.39 -2.45
CA ALA A 202 2.96 4.67 -3.61
C ALA A 202 3.60 3.27 -3.79
N HIS A 203 3.83 2.55 -2.69
CA HIS A 203 4.37 1.19 -2.75
C HIS A 203 3.34 0.16 -3.25
N THR A 204 3.76 -0.68 -4.20
CA THR A 204 2.94 -1.73 -4.83
C THR A 204 2.50 -2.83 -3.86
N GLU A 205 3.14 -2.92 -2.70
CA GLU A 205 2.78 -3.79 -1.58
C GLU A 205 1.29 -3.67 -1.20
N ALA A 206 0.66 -2.51 -1.40
CA ALA A 206 -0.77 -2.30 -1.18
C ALA A 206 -1.66 -3.24 -2.04
N VAL A 207 -1.32 -3.43 -3.31
CA VAL A 207 -2.05 -4.29 -4.26
C VAL A 207 -1.86 -5.74 -3.89
N MET A 208 -0.62 -6.12 -3.59
CA MET A 208 -0.29 -7.48 -3.16
C MET A 208 -1.07 -7.83 -1.89
N LEU A 209 -1.10 -6.92 -0.92
CA LEU A 209 -1.80 -7.14 0.34
C LEU A 209 -3.31 -7.28 0.14
N PHE A 210 -3.93 -6.49 -0.75
CA PHE A 210 -5.32 -6.67 -1.12
C PHE A 210 -5.60 -8.10 -1.60
N PHE A 211 -4.83 -8.58 -2.57
CA PHE A 211 -5.00 -9.93 -3.13
C PHE A 211 -4.67 -11.03 -2.12
N LEU A 212 -3.71 -10.81 -1.23
CA LEU A 212 -3.39 -11.73 -0.14
C LEU A 212 -4.55 -11.85 0.87
N VAL A 213 -5.12 -10.71 1.30
CA VAL A 213 -6.28 -10.70 2.19
C VAL A 213 -7.51 -11.31 1.49
N LEU A 214 -7.66 -11.08 0.19
CA LEU A 214 -8.70 -11.69 -0.64
C LEU A 214 -8.57 -13.21 -0.73
N THR A 215 -7.34 -13.70 -0.92
CA THR A 215 -7.02 -15.13 -0.89
C THR A 215 -7.50 -15.76 0.42
N LEU A 216 -7.15 -15.14 1.56
CA LEU A 216 -7.56 -15.63 2.88
C LEU A 216 -9.08 -15.61 3.05
N TRP A 217 -9.74 -14.54 2.63
CA TRP A 217 -11.19 -14.42 2.73
C TRP A 217 -11.93 -15.47 1.89
N LEU A 218 -11.50 -15.70 0.65
CA LEU A 218 -12.06 -16.73 -0.24
C LEU A 218 -11.80 -18.14 0.28
N ALA A 219 -10.59 -18.39 0.83
CA ALA A 219 -10.25 -19.66 1.46
C ALA A 219 -11.13 -19.94 2.71
N ARG A 220 -11.46 -18.93 3.51
CA ARG A 220 -12.41 -19.08 4.64
C ARG A 220 -13.81 -19.42 4.15
N ARG A 221 -14.22 -18.91 2.99
CA ARG A 221 -15.50 -19.24 2.31
C ARG A 221 -15.47 -20.54 1.51
N ARG A 222 -14.42 -21.36 1.64
CA ARG A 222 -14.24 -22.65 0.94
C ARG A 222 -14.19 -22.51 -0.60
N ARG A 223 -13.90 -21.33 -1.14
CA ARG A 223 -13.78 -21.08 -2.60
C ARG A 223 -12.33 -21.27 -3.07
N GLY A 224 -11.91 -22.53 -3.20
CA GLY A 224 -10.50 -22.89 -3.52
C GLY A 224 -9.96 -22.24 -4.77
N SER A 225 -10.65 -22.37 -5.92
CA SER A 225 -10.14 -21.88 -7.21
C SER A 225 -10.04 -20.36 -7.24
N ALA A 226 -11.01 -19.66 -6.63
CA ALA A 226 -10.98 -18.21 -6.52
C ALA A 226 -9.87 -17.75 -5.56
N ALA A 227 -9.60 -18.49 -4.48
CA ALA A 227 -8.47 -18.20 -3.59
C ALA A 227 -7.13 -18.40 -4.31
N ALA A 228 -6.99 -19.45 -5.12
CA ALA A 228 -5.82 -19.67 -5.95
C ALA A 228 -5.62 -18.55 -6.97
N ALA A 229 -6.68 -18.13 -7.67
CA ALA A 229 -6.63 -16.99 -8.59
C ALA A 229 -6.19 -15.71 -7.90
N ALA A 230 -6.75 -15.40 -6.73
CA ALA A 230 -6.34 -14.24 -5.94
C ALA A 230 -4.87 -14.34 -5.49
N LEU A 231 -4.39 -15.53 -5.13
CA LEU A 231 -2.99 -15.73 -4.76
C LEU A 231 -2.06 -15.52 -5.95
N THR A 232 -2.46 -15.99 -7.14
CA THR A 232 -1.73 -15.73 -8.39
C THR A 232 -1.65 -14.24 -8.68
N CYS A 233 -2.75 -13.49 -8.51
CA CYS A 233 -2.71 -12.04 -8.63
C CYS A 233 -1.73 -11.41 -7.64
N ALA A 234 -1.70 -11.84 -6.37
CA ALA A 234 -0.70 -11.37 -5.41
C ALA A 234 0.74 -11.68 -5.88
N GLY A 235 0.96 -12.90 -6.40
CA GLY A 235 2.21 -13.36 -7.00
C GLY A 235 2.66 -12.54 -8.22
N TRP A 236 1.71 -12.04 -9.00
CA TRP A 236 1.96 -11.14 -10.14
C TRP A 236 2.15 -9.67 -9.75
N VAL A 237 2.02 -9.33 -8.46
CA VAL A 237 2.47 -8.03 -7.93
C VAL A 237 3.88 -8.14 -7.35
N LYS A 238 4.13 -9.20 -6.57
CA LYS A 238 5.43 -9.59 -6.02
C LYS A 238 5.48 -11.11 -5.99
N LEU A 239 6.62 -11.73 -6.23
CA LEU A 239 6.70 -13.21 -6.36
C LEU A 239 6.53 -13.98 -5.04
N TYR A 240 6.89 -13.38 -3.90
CA TYR A 240 6.94 -14.09 -2.62
C TYR A 240 5.61 -14.65 -2.06
N PRO A 241 4.39 -14.12 -2.37
CA PRO A 241 3.13 -14.76 -1.99
C PRO A 241 2.96 -16.18 -2.52
N PHE A 242 3.63 -16.57 -3.61
CA PHE A 242 3.56 -17.94 -4.13
C PHE A 242 4.05 -19.01 -3.14
N VAL A 243 4.79 -18.62 -2.09
CA VAL A 243 5.11 -19.50 -0.95
C VAL A 243 3.87 -20.09 -0.26
N LEU A 244 2.70 -19.48 -0.45
CA LEU A 244 1.43 -19.95 0.12
C LEU A 244 0.70 -21.01 -0.74
N LEU A 245 1.17 -21.29 -1.96
CA LEU A 245 0.56 -22.29 -2.85
C LEU A 245 0.48 -23.69 -2.21
N PRO A 246 1.52 -24.24 -1.56
CA PRO A 246 1.43 -25.55 -0.92
C PRO A 246 0.34 -25.63 0.16
N PHE A 247 0.06 -24.52 0.86
CA PHE A 247 -0.98 -24.47 1.88
C PHE A 247 -2.39 -24.48 1.27
N LEU A 248 -2.59 -23.77 0.15
CA LEU A 248 -3.84 -23.84 -0.61
C LEU A 248 -4.05 -25.24 -1.20
N TRP A 249 -3.00 -25.83 -1.77
CA TRP A 249 -3.03 -27.20 -2.29
C TRP A 249 -3.38 -28.21 -1.21
N ARG A 250 -2.74 -28.14 -0.03
CA ARG A 250 -3.04 -29.05 1.09
C ARG A 250 -4.51 -28.95 1.53
N ARG A 251 -5.10 -27.75 1.46
CA ARG A 251 -6.47 -27.50 1.93
C ARG A 251 -7.55 -27.84 0.89
N PHE A 252 -7.29 -27.60 -0.39
CA PHE A 252 -8.30 -27.69 -1.45
C PHE A 252 -7.97 -28.72 -2.54
N ARG A 253 -6.79 -29.35 -2.49
CA ARG A 253 -6.27 -30.30 -3.49
C ARG A 253 -6.38 -29.71 -4.90
N TRP A 254 -6.92 -30.45 -5.86
CA TRP A 254 -7.14 -30.04 -7.25
C TRP A 254 -8.00 -28.77 -7.38
N ARG A 255 -8.85 -28.43 -6.40
CA ARG A 255 -9.60 -27.17 -6.38
C ARG A 255 -8.71 -25.95 -6.08
N ALA A 256 -7.41 -26.14 -5.81
CA ALA A 256 -6.42 -25.07 -5.70
C ALA A 256 -5.69 -24.78 -7.01
N VAL A 257 -6.03 -25.47 -8.11
CA VAL A 257 -5.41 -25.23 -9.42
C VAL A 257 -6.13 -24.10 -10.15
N TRP A 258 -5.37 -23.13 -10.63
CA TRP A 258 -5.81 -22.11 -11.57
C TRP A 258 -4.98 -22.22 -12.87
N PRO A 259 -5.60 -22.16 -14.07
CA PRO A 259 -7.03 -22.16 -14.32
C PRO A 259 -7.63 -23.56 -14.05
N PRO A 260 -8.92 -23.67 -13.73
CA PRO A 260 -9.61 -24.95 -13.50
C PRO A 260 -9.66 -25.88 -14.74
N VAL A 261 -8.94 -25.57 -15.82
CA VAL A 261 -9.03 -26.19 -17.16
C VAL A 261 -8.31 -27.53 -17.24
N LEU A 262 -7.54 -27.94 -16.23
CA LEU A 262 -6.86 -29.24 -16.24
C LEU A 262 -7.68 -30.38 -15.62
N VAL A 263 -8.92 -30.14 -15.19
CA VAL A 263 -9.74 -31.15 -14.48
C VAL A 263 -11.24 -31.09 -14.83
N SER A 264 -11.58 -30.69 -16.06
CA SER A 264 -12.92 -30.93 -16.62
C SER A 264 -12.89 -32.13 -17.55
#